data_AF-A0A0C2FX30-F1
#
_entry.id   AF-A0A0C2FX30-F1
#
_cell.length_a   1.000
_cell.length_b   1.000
_cell.length_c   1.000
_cell.angle_alpha   90.00
_cell.angle_beta   90.00
_cell.angle_gamma   90.00
#
_symmetry.space_group_name_H-M   'P 1'
#
loop_
_entity.id
_entity.type
_entity.pdbx_description
1 polymer ?
#
loop_
_entity_poly.entity_id
_entity_poly.type
_entity_poly.pdbx_seq_one_letter_code
_entity_poly.pdbx_strand_id
1 'polypeptide(L)'
;SYERGEVSSQLDEALQNLRELKKQNENLRELIKAERLERAEQERQAVKRKENRISDEDHAAIKEKKKVLDVEPVKKDLYSLEHEVARRLLENRIWEVYYYLHKRLLELPVSDAKVGNHTEEQLLSLLATASNFSEVEGAAEWRKKSLQAITDSIQEKIHRMQNPDNCRAAKALICNLDKECGFGCQLHHVAYCFVTAFGSGRMLVLNRDGSAWRYSRKGWVGAFLPVTACKYDDVVGSDVPGPYSLVSQARVVQLGIVDGLANKPAFLPLSIPKPLSEQLLKLHSNPPAYFISQ
;
A
#
# COMPACT_ATOMS: atom_id res chain seq x y z
N SER A 1 64.22 -9.21 6.34
CA SER A 1 64.24 -8.86 4.91
C SER A 1 63.09 -9.53 4.16
N TYR A 2 62.78 -10.81 4.45
CA TYR A 2 61.75 -11.60 3.77
C TYR A 2 60.30 -11.07 3.93
N GLU A 3 59.88 -10.72 5.16
CA GLU A 3 58.50 -10.26 5.44
C GLU A 3 58.11 -8.93 4.75
N ARG A 4 59.10 -8.08 4.44
CA ARG A 4 58.83 -6.75 3.85
C ARG A 4 58.54 -6.82 2.35
N GLY A 5 59.03 -7.86 1.67
CA GLY A 5 58.75 -8.12 0.25
C GLY A 5 57.37 -8.75 0.02
N GLU A 6 56.95 -9.62 0.94
CA GLU A 6 55.65 -10.30 0.86
C GLU A 6 54.47 -9.35 1.08
N VAL A 7 54.60 -8.41 2.04
CA VAL A 7 53.63 -7.34 2.26
C VAL A 7 53.54 -6.36 1.07
N SER A 8 54.66 -6.07 0.41
CA SER A 8 54.66 -5.24 -0.81
C SER A 8 53.92 -5.92 -1.96
N SER A 9 54.12 -7.23 -2.14
CA SER A 9 53.44 -8.02 -3.16
C SER A 9 51.92 -8.08 -2.94
N GLN A 10 51.48 -8.27 -1.69
CA GLN A 10 50.06 -8.30 -1.35
C GLN A 10 49.38 -6.93 -1.55
N LEU A 11 50.10 -5.84 -1.29
CA LEU A 11 49.59 -4.49 -1.51
C LEU A 11 49.43 -4.19 -3.01
N ASP A 12 50.38 -4.60 -3.84
CA ASP A 12 50.30 -4.43 -5.30
C ASP A 12 49.15 -5.25 -5.91
N GLU A 13 48.92 -6.47 -5.42
CA GLU A 13 47.79 -7.30 -5.82
C GLU A 13 46.45 -6.68 -5.41
N ALA A 14 46.35 -6.16 -4.18
CA ALA A 14 45.15 -5.46 -3.70
C ALA A 14 44.85 -4.20 -4.53
N LEU A 15 45.89 -3.45 -4.94
CA LEU A 15 45.75 -2.27 -5.78
C LEU A 15 45.33 -2.62 -7.22
N GLN A 16 45.82 -3.73 -7.77
CA GLN A 16 45.36 -4.23 -9.07
C GLN A 16 43.88 -4.65 -9.01
N ASN A 17 43.49 -5.42 -7.99
CA ASN A 17 42.10 -5.83 -7.79
C ASN A 17 41.17 -4.62 -7.62
N LEU A 18 41.60 -3.57 -6.92
CA LEU A 18 40.84 -2.32 -6.78
C LEU A 18 40.63 -1.60 -8.12
N ARG A 19 41.64 -1.60 -9.01
CA ARG A 19 41.52 -1.02 -10.35
C ARG A 19 40.57 -1.83 -11.23
N GLU A 20 40.65 -3.15 -11.17
CA GLU A 20 39.76 -4.09 -11.84
C GLU A 20 38.29 -3.85 -11.41
N LEU A 21 38.05 -3.83 -10.10
CA LEU A 21 36.73 -3.57 -9.50
C LEU A 21 36.18 -2.20 -9.88
N LYS A 22 37.01 -1.17 -9.97
CA LYS A 22 36.58 0.16 -10.40
C LYS A 22 36.15 0.16 -11.86
N LYS A 23 36.92 -0.50 -12.74
CA LYS A 23 36.58 -0.65 -14.16
C LYS A 23 35.29 -1.44 -14.37
N GLN A 24 35.09 -2.52 -13.59
CA GLN A 24 33.86 -3.29 -13.62
C GLN A 24 32.65 -2.46 -13.15
N ASN A 25 32.79 -1.68 -12.08
CA ASN A 25 31.73 -0.79 -11.61
C ASN A 25 31.35 0.30 -12.63
N GLU A 26 32.33 0.87 -13.33
CA GLU A 26 32.07 1.83 -14.40
C GLU A 26 31.32 1.17 -15.57
N ASN A 27 31.73 -0.03 -15.97
CA ASN A 27 31.05 -0.78 -17.03
C ASN A 27 29.60 -1.15 -16.65
N LEU A 28 29.37 -1.61 -15.41
CA LEU A 28 28.03 -1.89 -14.89
C LEU A 28 27.14 -0.65 -14.87
N ARG A 29 27.69 0.53 -14.53
CA ARG A 29 26.93 1.79 -14.54
C ARG A 29 26.47 2.14 -15.95
N GLU A 30 27.30 1.93 -16.96
CA GLU A 30 26.92 2.19 -18.35
C GLU A 30 25.89 1.18 -18.86
N LEU A 31 26.01 -0.10 -18.50
CA LEU A 31 24.98 -1.11 -18.80
C LEU A 31 23.62 -0.79 -18.18
N ILE A 32 23.60 -0.34 -16.92
CA ILE A 32 22.36 0.07 -16.23
C ILE A 32 21.74 1.31 -16.89
N LYS A 33 22.56 2.27 -17.36
CA LYS A 33 22.06 3.44 -18.10
C LYS A 33 21.44 3.02 -19.43
N ALA A 34 22.11 2.14 -20.17
CA ALA A 34 21.61 1.62 -21.44
C ALA A 34 20.27 0.87 -21.26
N GLU A 35 20.17 -0.02 -20.26
CA GLU A 35 18.92 -0.73 -19.96
C GLU A 35 17.77 0.22 -19.59
N ARG A 36 18.06 1.29 -18.81
CA ARG A 36 17.06 2.30 -18.46
C ARG A 36 16.56 3.08 -19.67
N LEU A 37 17.46 3.40 -20.60
CA LEU A 37 17.11 4.07 -21.86
C LEU A 37 16.23 3.16 -22.73
N GLU A 38 16.60 1.89 -22.90
CA GLU A 38 15.80 0.93 -23.65
C GLU A 38 14.41 0.71 -23.04
N ARG A 39 14.32 0.58 -21.70
CA ARG A 39 13.01 0.47 -21.01
C ARG A 39 12.15 1.72 -21.19
N ALA A 40 12.74 2.91 -21.10
CA ALA A 40 12.00 4.16 -21.31
C ALA A 40 11.48 4.28 -22.75
N GLU A 41 12.23 3.77 -23.73
CA GLU A 41 11.80 3.76 -25.13
C GLU A 41 10.70 2.71 -25.38
N GLN A 42 10.81 1.53 -24.78
CA GLN A 42 9.76 0.51 -24.80
C GLN A 42 8.46 0.99 -24.14
N GLU A 43 8.55 1.70 -23.01
CA GLU A 43 7.39 2.32 -22.35
C GLU A 43 6.74 3.39 -23.23
N ARG A 44 7.53 4.26 -23.87
CA ARG A 44 7.00 5.26 -24.82
C ARG A 44 6.29 4.61 -26.01
N GLN A 45 6.83 3.50 -26.53
CA GLN A 45 6.18 2.73 -27.60
C GLN A 45 4.91 2.02 -27.13
N ALA A 46 4.88 1.50 -25.89
CA ALA A 46 3.70 0.88 -25.30
C ALA A 46 2.57 1.90 -25.01
N VAL A 47 2.91 3.11 -24.57
CA VAL A 47 1.95 4.20 -24.36
C VAL A 47 1.32 4.63 -25.69
N LYS A 48 2.13 4.85 -26.74
CA LYS A 48 1.62 5.16 -28.09
C LYS A 48 0.73 4.05 -28.66
N ARG A 49 1.04 2.77 -28.38
CA ARG A 49 0.19 1.63 -28.78
C ARG A 49 -1.11 1.53 -27.99
N LYS A 50 -1.14 1.97 -26.73
CA LYS A 50 -2.36 2.05 -25.91
C LYS A 50 -3.26 3.21 -26.35
N GLU A 51 -2.69 4.38 -26.64
CA GLU A 51 -3.47 5.53 -27.15
C GLU A 51 -4.15 5.23 -28.49
N ASN A 52 -3.50 4.46 -29.38
CA ASN A 52 -4.09 4.05 -30.67
C ASN A 52 -5.03 2.83 -30.59
N ARG A 53 -5.22 2.20 -29.42
CA ARG A 53 -6.08 1.01 -29.23
C ARG A 53 -7.31 1.24 -28.38
N ILE A 54 -7.52 2.44 -27.84
CA ILE A 54 -8.78 2.79 -27.19
C ILE A 54 -9.78 3.14 -28.31
N SER A 55 -10.34 2.10 -28.94
CA SER A 55 -11.60 2.19 -29.68
C SER A 55 -12.75 1.96 -28.70
N ASP A 56 -13.91 2.55 -29.01
CA ASP A 56 -15.11 2.71 -28.17
C ASP A 56 -15.78 1.42 -27.60
N GLU A 57 -15.14 0.26 -27.67
CA GLU A 57 -15.69 -1.03 -27.23
C GLU A 57 -15.34 -1.38 -25.76
N ASP A 58 -14.27 -0.82 -25.18
CA ASP A 58 -13.86 -1.13 -23.80
C ASP A 58 -14.67 -0.41 -22.72
N HIS A 59 -15.42 0.64 -23.08
CA HIS A 59 -16.29 1.36 -22.13
C HIS A 59 -17.61 0.61 -21.85
N ALA A 60 -18.01 -0.33 -22.70
CA ALA A 60 -19.22 -1.12 -22.53
C ALA A 60 -19.04 -2.27 -21.51
N ALA A 61 -17.89 -2.96 -21.54
CA ALA A 61 -17.62 -4.13 -20.68
C ALA A 61 -17.39 -3.77 -19.19
N ILE A 62 -16.95 -2.54 -18.89
CA ILE A 62 -16.80 -2.03 -17.52
C ILE A 62 -18.16 -1.63 -16.91
N LYS A 63 -19.16 -1.34 -17.75
CA LYS A 63 -20.48 -0.86 -17.32
C LYS A 63 -21.37 -1.98 -16.77
N GLU A 64 -21.22 -3.21 -17.26
CA GLU A 64 -22.07 -4.36 -16.87
C GLU A 64 -21.69 -5.04 -15.55
N LYS A 65 -20.52 -4.75 -14.95
CA LYS A 65 -20.16 -5.24 -13.61
C LYS A 65 -20.57 -4.33 -12.46
N LYS A 66 -21.41 -3.32 -12.71
CA LYS A 66 -22.10 -2.55 -11.67
C LYS A 66 -23.28 -3.35 -11.10
N LYS A 67 -23.01 -4.41 -10.33
CA LYS A 67 -23.97 -4.86 -9.32
C LYS A 67 -23.56 -4.29 -7.97
N VAL A 68 -24.08 -3.09 -7.73
CA VAL A 68 -24.74 -2.64 -6.50
C VAL A 68 -24.05 -3.03 -5.18
N LEU A 69 -23.18 -2.13 -4.72
CA LEU A 69 -23.00 -1.89 -3.28
C LEU A 69 -23.98 -0.76 -2.94
N ASP A 70 -25.26 -1.09 -2.77
CA ASP A 70 -26.21 -0.17 -2.17
C ASP A 70 -25.96 -0.18 -0.66
N VAL A 71 -25.07 0.69 -0.23
CA VAL A 71 -24.99 1.10 1.17
C VAL A 71 -26.11 2.12 1.36
N GLU A 72 -27.10 1.79 2.19
CA GLU A 72 -28.18 2.72 2.51
C GLU A 72 -27.59 4.05 3.04
N PRO A 73 -28.06 5.21 2.55
CA PRO A 73 -27.55 6.49 3.00
C PRO A 73 -27.94 6.70 4.48
N VAL A 74 -26.93 6.82 5.33
CA VAL A 74 -27.07 7.09 6.76
C VAL A 74 -27.90 8.35 6.98
N LYS A 75 -28.92 8.23 7.85
CA LYS A 75 -29.77 9.33 8.35
C LYS A 75 -28.95 10.58 8.67
N LYS A 76 -29.35 11.71 8.06
CA LYS A 76 -28.89 13.10 8.27
C LYS A 76 -27.45 13.20 8.80
N ASP A 77 -26.52 13.16 7.84
CA ASP A 77 -25.09 13.36 8.05
C ASP A 77 -24.81 14.63 8.87
N LEU A 78 -24.08 14.52 9.99
CA LEU A 78 -23.90 15.62 10.93
C LEU A 78 -23.07 16.76 10.32
N TYR A 79 -21.99 16.40 9.61
CA TYR A 79 -21.12 17.34 8.91
C TYR A 79 -20.89 16.91 7.46
N SER A 80 -20.80 17.89 6.56
CA SER A 80 -20.50 17.65 5.15
C SER A 80 -19.03 17.29 4.92
N LEU A 81 -18.72 16.75 3.74
CA LEU A 81 -17.34 16.57 3.26
C LEU A 81 -16.55 17.87 3.32
N GLU A 82 -17.13 18.96 2.82
CA GLU A 82 -16.50 20.28 2.81
C GLU A 82 -16.15 20.77 4.21
N HIS A 83 -17.08 20.62 5.17
CA HIS A 83 -16.84 20.99 6.57
C HIS A 83 -15.66 20.24 7.17
N GLU A 84 -15.64 18.92 7.05
CA GLU A 84 -14.57 18.10 7.64
C GLU A 84 -13.21 18.31 6.97
N VAL A 85 -13.19 18.55 5.65
CA VAL A 85 -11.97 18.91 4.92
C VAL A 85 -11.47 20.29 5.36
N ALA A 86 -12.35 21.29 5.45
CA ALA A 86 -11.99 22.63 5.89
C ALA A 86 -11.46 22.63 7.33
N ARG A 87 -12.10 21.85 8.22
CA ARG A 87 -11.67 21.66 9.62
C ARG A 87 -10.24 21.13 9.70
N ARG A 88 -9.94 20.02 9.00
CA ARG A 88 -8.59 19.45 8.96
C ARG A 88 -7.59 20.39 8.31
N LEU A 89 -8.00 21.13 7.28
CA LEU A 89 -7.14 22.10 6.62
C LEU A 89 -6.79 23.27 7.55
N LEU A 90 -7.72 23.74 8.37
CA LEU A 90 -7.46 24.78 9.38
C LEU A 90 -6.42 24.31 10.38
N GLU A 91 -6.60 23.11 10.95
CA GLU A 91 -5.64 22.50 11.89
C GLU A 91 -4.25 22.35 11.27
N ASN A 92 -4.16 21.80 10.05
CA ASN A 92 -2.90 21.69 9.32
C ASN A 92 -2.24 23.05 9.07
N ARG A 93 -3.01 24.09 8.72
CA ARG A 93 -2.46 25.44 8.49
C ARG A 93 -1.90 26.05 9.77
N ILE A 94 -2.51 25.79 10.93
CA ILE A 94 -1.98 26.23 12.22
C ILE A 94 -0.66 25.50 12.51
N TRP A 95 -0.59 24.19 12.24
CA TRP A 95 0.66 23.42 12.34
C TRP A 95 1.77 23.97 11.46
N GLU A 96 1.50 24.31 10.20
CA GLU A 96 2.49 24.89 9.29
C GLU A 96 3.04 26.23 9.82
N VAL A 97 2.15 27.10 10.33
CA VAL A 97 2.55 28.36 10.96
C VAL A 97 3.39 28.11 12.20
N TYR A 98 3.00 27.14 13.04
CA TYR A 98 3.76 26.73 14.21
C TYR A 98 5.17 26.26 13.83
N TYR A 99 5.30 25.33 12.88
CA TYR A 99 6.61 24.81 12.47
C TYR A 99 7.51 25.90 11.87
N TYR A 100 6.93 26.77 11.04
CA TYR A 100 7.67 27.90 10.48
C TYR A 100 8.15 28.86 11.57
N LEU A 101 7.26 29.29 12.47
CA LEU A 101 7.59 30.25 13.52
C LEU A 101 8.51 29.64 14.57
N HIS A 102 8.26 28.43 15.05
CA HIS A 102 9.12 27.72 15.99
C HIS A 102 10.57 27.70 15.49
N LYS A 103 10.79 27.35 14.20
CA LYS A 103 12.13 27.41 13.59
C LYS A 103 12.75 28.81 13.62
N ARG A 104 11.97 29.86 13.32
CA ARG A 104 12.47 31.25 13.31
C ARG A 104 12.71 31.81 14.70
N LEU A 105 11.90 31.43 15.68
CA LEU A 105 12.05 31.87 17.06
C LEU A 105 13.33 31.30 17.68
N LEU A 106 13.74 30.09 17.31
CA LEU A 106 15.03 29.52 17.71
C LEU A 106 16.25 30.30 17.16
N GLU A 107 16.06 31.10 16.10
CA GLU A 107 17.11 31.92 15.50
C GLU A 107 17.19 33.33 16.12
N LEU A 108 16.27 33.70 17.02
CA LEU A 108 16.22 35.03 17.62
C LEU A 108 17.27 35.22 18.74
N PRO A 109 17.75 36.46 18.96
CA PRO A 109 18.58 36.79 20.10
C PRO A 109 17.87 36.51 21.44
N VAL A 110 18.65 36.20 22.48
CA VAL A 110 18.14 35.91 23.84
C VAL A 110 17.31 37.07 24.42
N SER A 111 17.56 38.32 24.00
CA SER A 111 16.78 39.48 24.40
C SER A 111 15.29 39.37 24.01
N ASP A 112 14.98 38.61 22.97
CA ASP A 112 13.64 38.47 22.41
C ASP A 112 12.94 37.19 22.90
N ALA A 113 13.58 36.43 23.80
CA ALA A 113 13.07 35.15 24.30
C ALA A 113 11.67 35.25 24.91
N LYS A 114 11.31 36.39 25.53
CA LYS A 114 9.96 36.59 26.07
C LYS A 114 8.89 36.64 24.96
N VAL A 115 9.20 37.29 23.84
CA VAL A 115 8.29 37.37 22.69
C VAL A 115 8.20 36.02 22.00
N GLY A 116 9.34 35.31 21.86
CA GLY A 116 9.38 33.97 21.31
C GLY A 116 8.54 32.98 22.12
N ASN A 117 8.79 32.89 23.43
CA ASN A 117 8.05 31.99 24.32
C ASN A 117 6.55 32.29 24.30
N HIS A 118 6.16 33.57 24.39
CA HIS A 118 4.74 33.93 24.36
C HIS A 118 4.08 33.58 23.03
N THR A 119 4.77 33.78 21.91
CA THR A 119 4.26 33.41 20.57
C THR A 119 4.07 31.90 20.46
N GLU A 120 5.03 31.12 20.94
CA GLU A 120 4.95 29.65 20.94
C GLU A 120 3.78 29.16 21.80
N GLU A 121 3.61 29.71 23.01
CA GLU A 121 2.46 29.41 23.89
C GLU A 121 1.11 29.71 23.21
N GLN A 122 0.99 30.85 22.53
CA GLN A 122 -0.24 31.21 21.81
C GLN A 122 -0.54 30.24 20.65
N LEU A 123 0.48 29.82 19.91
CA LEU A 123 0.31 28.85 18.82
C LEU A 123 -0.06 27.46 19.35
N LEU A 124 0.55 27.02 20.45
CA LEU A 124 0.20 25.77 21.12
C LEU A 124 -1.26 25.80 21.63
N SER A 125 -1.69 26.92 22.20
CA SER A 125 -3.09 27.14 22.61
C SER A 125 -4.06 27.08 21.42
N LEU A 126 -3.68 27.69 20.29
CA LEU A 126 -4.47 27.65 19.05
C LEU A 126 -4.56 26.23 18.47
N LEU A 127 -3.46 25.48 18.46
CA LEU A 127 -3.43 24.07 18.08
C LEU A 127 -4.35 23.22 18.96
N ALA A 128 -4.26 23.39 20.28
CA ALA A 128 -5.13 22.69 21.23
C ALA A 128 -6.61 23.02 20.99
N THR A 129 -6.92 24.29 20.73
CA THR A 129 -8.29 24.74 20.44
C THR A 129 -8.81 24.15 19.13
N ALA A 130 -7.99 24.15 18.07
CA ALA A 130 -8.36 23.54 16.78
C ALA A 130 -8.55 22.03 16.88
N SER A 131 -7.74 21.35 17.70
CA SER A 131 -7.89 19.92 17.97
C SER A 131 -9.18 19.64 18.76
N ASN A 132 -9.45 20.40 19.83
CA ASN A 132 -10.69 20.30 20.61
C ASN A 132 -11.95 20.60 19.79
N PHE A 133 -11.85 21.45 18.76
CA PHE A 133 -12.98 21.69 17.85
C PHE A 133 -13.44 20.42 17.13
N SER A 134 -12.57 19.41 16.99
CA SER A 134 -12.97 18.10 16.48
C SER A 134 -13.93 17.37 17.44
N GLU A 135 -13.98 17.69 18.72
CA GLU A 135 -14.82 16.99 19.72
C GLU A 135 -16.20 17.65 19.94
N VAL A 136 -16.41 18.86 19.40
CA VAL A 136 -17.61 19.68 19.64
C VAL A 136 -18.88 18.99 19.09
N GLU A 137 -20.01 19.19 19.77
CA GLU A 137 -21.34 18.69 19.36
C GLU A 137 -21.40 17.17 19.09
N GLY A 138 -20.52 16.39 19.74
CA GLY A 138 -20.47 14.94 19.55
C GLY A 138 -19.87 14.52 18.20
N ALA A 139 -19.15 15.42 17.52
CA ALA A 139 -18.54 15.18 16.23
C ALA A 139 -17.58 13.97 16.25
N ALA A 140 -16.82 13.78 17.32
CA ALA A 140 -15.91 12.64 17.45
C ALA A 140 -16.64 11.30 17.50
N GLU A 141 -17.70 11.20 18.31
CA GLU A 141 -18.55 10.01 18.38
C GLU A 141 -19.26 9.74 17.04
N TRP A 142 -19.71 10.80 16.35
CA TRP A 142 -20.24 10.66 14.99
C TRP A 142 -19.20 10.13 14.01
N ARG A 143 -17.97 10.67 13.99
CA ARG A 143 -16.89 10.17 13.10
C ARG A 143 -16.54 8.72 13.42
N LYS A 144 -16.40 8.38 14.71
CA LYS A 144 -16.11 7.02 15.17
C LYS A 144 -17.17 6.02 14.71
N LYS A 145 -18.45 6.32 14.92
CA LYS A 145 -19.56 5.46 14.47
C LYS A 145 -19.62 5.35 12.95
N SER A 146 -19.36 6.45 12.24
CA SER A 146 -19.39 6.47 10.77
C SER A 146 -18.26 5.65 10.16
N LEU A 147 -17.03 5.75 10.71
CA LEU A 147 -15.91 4.91 10.30
C LEU A 147 -16.13 3.44 10.68
N GLN A 148 -16.65 3.16 11.88
CA GLN A 148 -16.98 1.79 12.29
C GLN A 148 -17.95 1.13 11.31
N ALA A 149 -19.01 1.83 10.89
CA ALA A 149 -19.95 1.30 9.89
C ALA A 149 -19.28 0.98 8.54
N ILE A 150 -18.28 1.77 8.13
CA ILE A 150 -17.49 1.49 6.93
C ILE A 150 -16.61 0.26 7.14
N THR A 151 -15.94 0.15 8.29
CA THR A 151 -15.15 -1.04 8.65
C THR A 151 -16.03 -2.29 8.68
N ASP A 152 -17.18 -2.26 9.32
CA ASP A 152 -18.10 -3.39 9.41
C ASP A 152 -18.52 -3.86 8.02
N SER A 153 -18.85 -2.93 7.13
CA SER A 153 -19.20 -3.24 5.73
C SER A 153 -18.05 -3.89 4.95
N ILE A 154 -16.82 -3.37 5.11
CA ILE A 154 -15.63 -3.94 4.44
C ILE A 154 -15.32 -5.32 5.01
N GLN A 155 -15.27 -5.47 6.33
CA GLN A 155 -14.95 -6.72 7.02
C GLN A 155 -15.99 -7.80 6.74
N GLU A 156 -17.27 -7.46 6.69
CA GLU A 156 -18.33 -8.39 6.29
C GLU A 156 -18.10 -8.91 4.85
N LYS A 157 -17.75 -8.00 3.93
CA LYS A 157 -17.46 -8.39 2.55
C LYS A 157 -16.21 -9.25 2.45
N ILE A 158 -15.13 -8.90 3.16
CA ILE A 158 -13.92 -9.72 3.25
C ILE A 158 -14.28 -11.11 3.79
N HIS A 159 -15.03 -11.19 4.88
CA HIS A 159 -15.43 -12.44 5.49
C HIS A 159 -16.22 -13.33 4.52
N ARG A 160 -17.21 -12.78 3.81
CA ARG A 160 -17.98 -13.54 2.81
C ARG A 160 -17.10 -14.00 1.64
N MET A 161 -16.17 -13.16 1.18
CA MET A 161 -15.25 -13.51 0.09
C MET A 161 -14.25 -14.60 0.51
N GLN A 162 -13.77 -14.56 1.75
CA GLN A 162 -12.82 -15.51 2.29
C GLN A 162 -13.45 -16.82 2.75
N ASN A 163 -14.76 -16.89 2.94
CA ASN A 163 -15.45 -18.08 3.46
C ASN A 163 -16.63 -18.48 2.55
N PRO A 164 -16.36 -18.95 1.31
CA PRO A 164 -17.40 -19.43 0.41
C PRO A 164 -17.96 -20.78 0.87
N ASP A 165 -19.25 -21.04 0.58
CA ASP A 165 -19.90 -22.31 0.91
C ASP A 165 -19.22 -23.52 0.23
N ASN A 166 -18.65 -23.32 -0.96
CA ASN A 166 -17.96 -24.36 -1.72
C ASN A 166 -16.55 -23.90 -2.14
N CYS A 167 -15.55 -24.31 -1.34
CA CYS A 167 -14.13 -24.03 -1.57
C CYS A 167 -13.61 -24.50 -2.94
N ARG A 168 -14.12 -25.64 -3.45
CA ARG A 168 -13.70 -26.23 -4.73
C ARG A 168 -14.21 -25.47 -5.94
N ALA A 169 -15.36 -24.81 -5.82
CA ALA A 169 -15.96 -24.02 -6.90
C ALA A 169 -15.50 -22.56 -6.91
N ALA A 170 -15.04 -22.04 -5.76
CA ALA A 170 -14.64 -20.65 -5.62
C ALA A 170 -13.45 -20.29 -6.50
N LYS A 171 -13.47 -19.07 -7.07
CA LYS A 171 -12.29 -18.48 -7.70
C LYS A 171 -11.30 -18.08 -6.61
N ALA A 172 -10.05 -18.50 -6.76
CA ALA A 172 -9.02 -18.26 -5.76
C ALA A 172 -7.78 -17.60 -6.37
N LEU A 173 -7.06 -16.89 -5.50
CA LEU A 173 -5.76 -16.31 -5.76
C LEU A 173 -4.78 -16.85 -4.72
N ILE A 174 -3.75 -17.56 -5.19
CA ILE A 174 -2.68 -18.10 -4.36
C ILE A 174 -1.59 -17.03 -4.19
N CYS A 175 -1.22 -16.77 -2.95
CA CYS A 175 -0.12 -15.87 -2.57
C CYS A 175 0.97 -16.66 -1.86
N ASN A 176 2.24 -16.39 -2.18
CA ASN A 176 3.37 -17.02 -1.50
C ASN A 176 3.95 -16.10 -0.43
N LEU A 177 4.15 -16.60 0.79
CA LEU A 177 4.68 -15.80 1.91
C LEU A 177 6.19 -15.54 1.81
N ASP A 178 6.95 -16.40 1.15
CA ASP A 178 8.40 -16.40 1.20
C ASP A 178 9.06 -15.42 0.22
N LYS A 179 8.56 -14.18 0.21
CA LYS A 179 9.29 -13.07 -0.39
C LYS A 179 10.60 -12.84 0.39
N GLU A 180 11.70 -12.64 -0.33
CA GLU A 180 13.04 -12.44 0.23
C GLU A 180 13.23 -11.05 0.87
N CYS A 181 12.55 -10.80 1.99
CA CYS A 181 12.70 -9.58 2.80
C CYS A 181 12.24 -9.77 4.26
N GLY A 182 12.43 -8.76 5.12
CA GLY A 182 12.02 -8.83 6.53
C GLY A 182 10.50 -9.02 6.73
N PHE A 183 10.10 -9.38 7.95
CA PHE A 183 8.72 -9.65 8.37
C PHE A 183 7.71 -8.60 7.89
N GLY A 184 7.95 -7.32 8.15
CA GLY A 184 7.03 -6.24 7.73
C GLY A 184 6.85 -6.16 6.22
N CYS A 185 7.89 -6.42 5.43
CA CYS A 185 7.80 -6.47 3.98
C CYS A 185 6.99 -7.69 3.51
N GLN A 186 7.09 -8.84 4.18
CA GLN A 186 6.26 -10.01 3.89
C GLN A 186 4.79 -9.76 4.23
N LEU A 187 4.49 -9.08 5.34
CA LEU A 187 3.11 -8.70 5.69
C LEU A 187 2.51 -7.71 4.69
N HIS A 188 3.29 -6.72 4.22
CA HIS A 188 2.87 -5.86 3.12
C HIS A 188 2.65 -6.64 1.81
N HIS A 189 3.43 -7.71 1.55
CA HIS A 189 3.19 -8.58 0.41
C HIS A 189 1.85 -9.32 0.53
N VAL A 190 1.51 -9.84 1.72
CA VAL A 190 0.19 -10.44 1.98
C VAL A 190 -0.93 -9.43 1.79
N ALA A 191 -0.80 -8.21 2.33
CA ALA A 191 -1.79 -7.14 2.13
C ALA A 191 -1.98 -6.81 0.64
N TYR A 192 -0.90 -6.71 -0.12
CA TYR A 192 -0.93 -6.55 -1.58
C TYR A 192 -1.68 -7.71 -2.28
N CYS A 193 -1.42 -8.96 -1.89
CA CYS A 193 -2.13 -10.12 -2.41
C CYS A 193 -3.62 -10.04 -2.08
N PHE A 194 -3.96 -9.62 -0.86
CA PHE A 194 -5.34 -9.51 -0.39
C PHE A 194 -6.10 -8.44 -1.16
N VAL A 195 -5.54 -7.23 -1.32
CA VAL A 195 -6.14 -6.17 -2.13
C VAL A 195 -6.35 -6.62 -3.57
N THR A 196 -5.41 -7.39 -4.12
CA THR A 196 -5.53 -7.94 -5.48
C THR A 196 -6.62 -9.00 -5.58
N ALA A 197 -6.73 -9.88 -4.59
CA ALA A 197 -7.80 -10.86 -4.49
C ALA A 197 -9.17 -10.18 -4.36
N PHE A 198 -9.27 -9.19 -3.46
CA PHE A 198 -10.46 -8.38 -3.24
C PHE A 198 -10.92 -7.64 -4.50
N GLY A 199 -10.00 -6.95 -5.18
CA GLY A 199 -10.28 -6.20 -6.41
C GLY A 199 -10.63 -7.09 -7.61
N SER A 200 -10.12 -8.32 -7.65
CA SER A 200 -10.41 -9.29 -8.71
C SER A 200 -11.58 -10.23 -8.41
N GLY A 201 -12.20 -10.11 -7.22
CA GLY A 201 -13.31 -10.97 -6.81
C GLY A 201 -12.89 -12.43 -6.58
N ARG A 202 -11.69 -12.64 -6.05
CA ARG A 202 -11.11 -13.95 -5.77
C ARG A 202 -10.88 -14.10 -4.27
N MET A 203 -11.06 -15.30 -3.74
CA MET A 203 -10.64 -15.65 -2.38
C MET A 203 -9.10 -15.72 -2.32
N LEU A 204 -8.50 -15.07 -1.33
CA LEU A 204 -7.07 -15.19 -1.06
C LEU A 204 -6.79 -16.52 -0.34
N VAL A 205 -5.79 -17.25 -0.82
CA VAL A 205 -5.26 -18.45 -0.17
C VAL A 205 -3.74 -18.33 -0.09
N LEU A 206 -3.17 -18.64 1.06
CA LEU A 206 -1.71 -18.72 1.22
C LEU A 206 -1.23 -20.07 0.67
N ASN A 207 -0.15 -20.04 -0.11
CA ASN A 207 0.43 -21.24 -0.68
C ASN A 207 0.78 -22.24 0.43
N ARG A 208 0.15 -23.43 0.40
CA ARG A 208 0.28 -24.48 1.43
C ARG A 208 0.18 -23.93 2.86
N ASP A 209 -0.78 -23.04 3.10
CA ASP A 209 -1.04 -22.41 4.40
C ASP A 209 0.18 -21.68 5.00
N GLY A 210 1.12 -21.28 4.15
CA GLY A 210 2.34 -20.61 4.56
C GLY A 210 3.37 -21.55 5.20
N SER A 211 3.32 -22.86 4.92
CA SER A 211 4.20 -23.86 5.56
C SER A 211 5.71 -23.61 5.36
N ALA A 212 6.09 -22.88 4.31
CA ALA A 212 7.47 -22.54 4.01
C ALA A 212 7.97 -21.26 4.72
N TRP A 213 7.09 -20.59 5.49
CA TRP A 213 7.38 -19.32 6.12
C TRP A 213 8.54 -19.35 7.10
N ARG A 214 9.64 -18.66 6.79
CA ARG A 214 10.87 -18.67 7.59
C ARG A 214 10.73 -18.23 9.06
N TYR A 215 9.70 -17.43 9.38
CA TYR A 215 9.51 -16.91 10.74
C TYR A 215 8.79 -17.89 11.66
N SER A 216 8.19 -18.97 11.13
CA SER A 216 7.44 -19.94 11.93
C SER A 216 7.41 -21.30 11.25
N ARG A 217 7.90 -22.34 11.95
CA ARG A 217 7.78 -23.74 11.49
C ARG A 217 6.34 -24.23 11.37
N LYS A 218 5.40 -23.56 12.04
CA LYS A 218 3.95 -23.83 11.93
C LYS A 218 3.30 -23.02 10.80
N GLY A 219 4.09 -22.33 9.98
CA GLY A 219 3.58 -21.42 8.95
C GLY A 219 2.80 -20.24 9.55
N TRP A 220 1.88 -19.69 8.76
CA TRP A 220 1.07 -18.53 9.12
C TRP A 220 0.31 -18.70 10.43
N VAL A 221 -0.25 -19.89 10.64
CA VAL A 221 -1.07 -20.23 11.81
C VAL A 221 -0.27 -20.35 13.12
N GLY A 222 1.06 -20.25 13.06
CA GLY A 222 1.89 -20.14 14.25
C GLY A 222 1.72 -18.81 15.00
N ALA A 223 1.24 -17.77 14.32
CA ALA A 223 1.07 -16.42 14.89
C ALA A 223 -0.30 -15.79 14.60
N PHE A 224 -0.98 -16.19 13.52
CA PHE A 224 -2.22 -15.57 13.06
C PHE A 224 -3.34 -16.59 12.85
N LEU A 225 -4.59 -16.11 12.78
CA LEU A 225 -5.70 -16.95 12.35
C LEU A 225 -5.58 -17.27 10.84
N PRO A 226 -6.12 -18.42 10.38
CA PRO A 226 -6.19 -18.72 8.95
C PRO A 226 -6.87 -17.59 8.16
N VAL A 227 -6.37 -17.31 6.96
CA VAL A 227 -6.89 -16.24 6.09
C VAL A 227 -8.27 -16.61 5.50
N THR A 228 -8.59 -17.90 5.47
CA THR A 228 -9.85 -18.48 4.98
C THR A 228 -10.16 -19.75 5.77
N ALA A 229 -11.44 -20.13 5.88
CA ALA A 229 -11.85 -21.44 6.38
C ALA A 229 -11.56 -22.60 5.41
N CYS A 230 -11.25 -22.30 4.13
CA CYS A 230 -10.94 -23.30 3.11
C CYS A 230 -9.50 -23.80 3.22
N LYS A 231 -9.31 -25.12 3.14
CA LYS A 231 -7.98 -25.74 3.07
C LYS A 231 -7.36 -25.56 1.68
N TYR A 232 -6.05 -25.36 1.62
CA TYR A 232 -5.31 -25.20 0.36
C TYR A 232 -5.63 -26.31 -0.66
N ASP A 233 -5.58 -27.58 -0.22
CA ASP A 233 -5.80 -28.73 -1.11
C ASP A 233 -7.22 -28.82 -1.65
N ASP A 234 -8.24 -28.37 -0.89
CA ASP A 234 -9.62 -28.31 -1.37
C ASP A 234 -9.82 -27.18 -2.39
N VAL A 235 -9.06 -26.09 -2.27
CA VAL A 235 -9.15 -24.98 -3.22
C VAL A 235 -8.44 -25.33 -4.53
N VAL A 236 -7.21 -25.85 -4.47
CA VAL A 236 -6.44 -26.20 -5.66
C VAL A 236 -7.00 -27.46 -6.31
N GLY A 237 -7.22 -28.53 -5.55
CA GLY A 237 -7.70 -29.80 -6.06
C GLY A 237 -6.82 -30.30 -7.23
N SER A 238 -7.43 -30.45 -8.40
CA SER A 238 -6.75 -30.86 -9.64
C SER A 238 -6.35 -29.68 -10.55
N ASP A 239 -6.60 -28.43 -10.14
CA ASP A 239 -6.22 -27.27 -10.95
C ASP A 239 -4.70 -27.13 -11.01
N VAL A 240 -4.20 -26.67 -12.17
CA VAL A 240 -2.83 -26.18 -12.33
C VAL A 240 -2.89 -24.65 -12.27
N PRO A 241 -2.43 -24.01 -11.17
CA PRO A 241 -2.54 -22.56 -11.03
C PRO A 241 -1.74 -21.82 -12.11
N GLY A 242 -2.43 -21.02 -12.93
CA GLY A 242 -1.80 -20.14 -13.90
C GLY A 242 -1.36 -18.81 -13.28
N PRO A 243 -0.48 -18.02 -13.91
CA PRO A 243 -0.12 -16.70 -13.41
C PRO A 243 -1.33 -15.76 -13.39
N TYR A 244 -1.42 -14.92 -12.37
CA TYR A 244 -2.46 -13.89 -12.28
C TYR A 244 -2.33 -12.88 -13.43
N SER A 245 -3.47 -12.57 -14.06
CA SER A 245 -3.63 -11.43 -14.95
C SER A 245 -5.06 -10.89 -14.84
N LEU A 246 -5.24 -9.61 -15.20
CA LEU A 246 -6.55 -8.95 -15.16
C LEU A 246 -7.61 -9.61 -16.05
N VAL A 247 -7.18 -10.30 -17.11
CA VAL A 247 -8.07 -10.95 -18.09
C VAL A 247 -8.22 -12.46 -17.83
N SER A 248 -7.49 -13.01 -16.86
CA SER A 248 -7.47 -14.46 -16.60
C SER A 248 -8.85 -14.96 -16.14
N GLN A 249 -9.38 -15.93 -16.87
CA GLN A 249 -10.61 -16.64 -16.54
C GLN A 249 -10.38 -17.90 -15.72
N ALA A 250 -9.13 -18.27 -15.45
CA ALA A 250 -8.79 -19.45 -14.66
C ALA A 250 -9.43 -19.35 -13.27
N ARG A 251 -9.92 -20.48 -12.74
CA ARG A 251 -10.54 -20.54 -11.42
C ARG A 251 -9.51 -20.24 -10.33
N VAL A 252 -8.38 -20.92 -10.36
CA VAL A 252 -7.25 -20.71 -9.46
C VAL A 252 -6.10 -20.04 -10.21
N VAL A 253 -5.56 -18.96 -9.65
CA VAL A 253 -4.41 -18.23 -10.20
C VAL A 253 -3.37 -17.99 -9.11
N GLN A 254 -2.11 -17.88 -9.50
CA GLN A 254 -1.00 -17.59 -8.61
C GLN A 254 -0.47 -16.17 -8.86
N LEU A 255 -0.39 -15.38 -7.80
CA LEU A 255 0.10 -14.01 -7.86
C LEU A 255 1.60 -13.96 -7.55
N GLY A 256 2.36 -13.34 -8.44
CA GLY A 256 3.78 -13.04 -8.21
C GLY A 256 3.99 -11.84 -7.28
N ILE A 257 5.25 -11.57 -6.94
CA ILE A 257 5.62 -10.36 -6.22
C ILE A 257 5.28 -9.11 -7.05
N VAL A 258 4.90 -8.03 -6.35
CA VAL A 258 4.48 -6.76 -6.99
C VAL A 258 5.51 -6.20 -7.97
N ASP A 259 6.79 -6.44 -7.71
CA ASP A 259 7.94 -6.03 -8.52
C ASP A 259 7.93 -6.65 -9.91
N GLY A 260 7.35 -7.86 -10.05
CA GLY A 260 7.29 -8.63 -11.29
C GLY A 260 6.01 -8.44 -12.10
N LEU A 261 5.06 -7.60 -11.67
CA LEU A 261 3.83 -7.37 -12.46
C LEU A 261 4.09 -6.38 -13.60
N ALA A 262 4.07 -6.90 -14.82
CA ALA A 262 4.17 -6.10 -16.03
C ALA A 262 3.06 -5.04 -16.16
N ASN A 263 1.82 -5.38 -15.77
CA ASN A 263 0.69 -4.46 -15.76
C ASN A 263 0.08 -4.40 -14.36
N LYS A 264 0.37 -3.31 -13.64
CA LYS A 264 -0.17 -3.07 -12.30
C LYS A 264 -1.66 -2.72 -12.38
N PRO A 265 -2.56 -3.42 -11.67
CA PRO A 265 -3.98 -3.13 -11.72
C PRO A 265 -4.32 -1.81 -11.00
N ALA A 266 -5.41 -1.17 -11.43
CA ALA A 266 -5.81 0.15 -10.93
C ALA A 266 -6.25 0.17 -9.45
N PHE A 267 -6.59 -1.00 -8.89
CA PHE A 267 -7.01 -1.14 -7.49
C PHE A 267 -5.84 -1.34 -6.51
N LEU A 268 -4.59 -1.19 -6.94
CA LEU A 268 -3.46 -1.14 -6.01
C LEU A 268 -3.42 0.19 -5.25
N PRO A 269 -2.81 0.23 -4.05
CA PRO A 269 -2.53 1.49 -3.36
C PRO A 269 -1.82 2.49 -4.27
N LEU A 270 -2.12 3.78 -4.18
CA LEU A 270 -2.94 4.47 -3.17
C LEU A 270 -4.43 4.61 -3.53
N SER A 271 -4.99 3.73 -4.37
CA SER A 271 -6.42 3.78 -4.69
C SER A 271 -7.31 3.30 -3.54
N ILE A 272 -8.56 3.79 -3.52
CA ILE A 272 -9.64 3.35 -2.62
C ILE A 272 -10.89 3.00 -3.43
N PRO A 273 -11.79 2.15 -2.91
CA PRO A 273 -13.04 1.82 -3.60
C PRO A 273 -13.91 3.05 -3.85
N LYS A 274 -14.30 3.27 -5.11
CA LYS A 274 -15.15 4.41 -5.52
C LYS A 274 -16.44 4.56 -4.70
N PRO A 275 -17.18 3.49 -4.33
CA PRO A 275 -18.40 3.64 -3.51
C PRO A 275 -18.14 4.21 -2.10
N LEU A 276 -16.92 4.06 -1.58
CA LEU A 276 -16.56 4.51 -0.23
C LEU A 276 -15.73 5.81 -0.26
N SER A 277 -15.32 6.29 -1.43
CA SER A 277 -14.31 7.33 -1.54
C SER A 277 -14.74 8.65 -0.90
N GLU A 278 -15.99 9.06 -1.11
CA GLU A 278 -16.52 10.31 -0.55
C GLU A 278 -16.57 10.26 0.98
N GLN A 279 -17.10 9.16 1.54
CA GLN A 279 -17.19 8.96 2.98
C GLN A 279 -15.80 8.88 3.63
N LEU A 280 -14.85 8.15 3.02
CA LEU A 280 -13.49 8.06 3.55
C LEU A 280 -12.74 9.39 3.46
N LEU A 281 -12.87 10.14 2.35
CA LEU A 281 -12.30 11.49 2.22
C LEU A 281 -12.87 12.46 3.25
N LYS A 282 -14.15 12.30 3.62
CA LYS A 282 -14.81 13.08 4.67
C LYS A 282 -14.28 12.70 6.04
N LEU A 283 -14.16 11.41 6.34
CA LEU A 283 -13.98 10.94 7.72
C LEU A 283 -12.52 10.65 8.11
N HIS A 284 -11.61 10.46 7.15
CA HIS A 284 -10.23 10.08 7.41
C HIS A 284 -9.23 10.98 6.68
N SER A 285 -8.15 11.35 7.35
CA SER A 285 -7.09 12.21 6.79
C SER A 285 -6.22 11.51 5.74
N ASN A 286 -6.17 10.17 5.78
CA ASN A 286 -5.45 9.34 4.81
C ASN A 286 -6.31 8.13 4.38
N PRO A 287 -7.27 8.31 3.46
CA PRO A 287 -8.16 7.23 3.03
C PRO A 287 -7.46 5.97 2.50
N PRO A 288 -6.36 6.06 1.71
CA PRO A 288 -5.65 4.86 1.26
C PRO A 288 -5.08 4.04 2.42
N ALA A 289 -4.49 4.68 3.44
CA ALA A 289 -3.99 3.98 4.62
C ALA A 289 -5.12 3.30 5.40
N TYR A 290 -6.26 3.98 5.55
CA TYR A 290 -7.45 3.40 6.20
C TYR A 290 -7.96 2.15 5.48
N PHE A 291 -8.01 2.19 4.15
CA PHE A 291 -8.48 1.04 3.37
C PHE A 291 -7.53 -0.15 3.47
N ILE A 292 -6.21 0.10 3.49
CA ILE A 292 -5.20 -0.96 3.60
C ILE A 292 -5.07 -1.52 5.01
N SER A 293 -5.51 -0.78 6.03
CA SER A 293 -5.55 -1.28 7.41
C SER A 293 -6.74 -2.19 7.70
N GLN A 294 -7.69 -2.32 6.77
CA GLN A 294 -8.80 -3.28 6.88
C GLN A 294 -8.29 -4.70 6.62
#